data_AF-A0A0F0FML2-F1
#
_entry.id   AF-A0A0F0FML2-F1
#
_cell.length_a   1.000
_cell.length_b   1.000
_cell.length_c   1.000
_cell.angle_alpha   90.00
_cell.angle_beta   90.00
_cell.angle_gamma   90.00
#
_symmetry.space_group_name_H-M   'P 1'
#
loop_
_entity.id
_entity.type
_entity.pdbx_description
1 polymer ?
#
loop_
_entity_poly.entity_id
_entity_poly.type
_entity_poly.pdbx_seq_one_letter_code
_entity_poly.pdbx_strand_id
1 'polypeptide(L)' 'MSFKGFNVIVGRLQICAMRELDSGAVPACQSDAESYHVYLRNPDGSAQLQHTELDFDSAFTYCTGRQRPTRH' A
#
# COMPACT_ATOMS: atom_id res chain seq x y z
N MET A 1 6.87 5.21 -20.70
CA MET A 1 7.52 4.31 -19.72
C MET A 1 6.45 3.92 -18.71
N SER A 2 6.20 2.62 -18.50
CA SER A 2 5.28 2.17 -17.46
C SER A 2 5.99 2.36 -16.12
N PHE A 3 5.65 3.42 -15.39
CA PHE A 3 6.17 3.62 -14.04
C PHE A 3 5.57 2.54 -13.16
N LYS A 4 6.34 1.47 -12.94
CA LYS A 4 6.01 0.47 -11.93
C LYS A 4 6.26 1.15 -10.58
N GLY A 5 5.22 1.75 -10.02
CA GLY A 5 5.29 2.45 -8.73
C GLY A 5 5.86 1.57 -7.62
N PHE A 6 6.41 2.20 -6.58
CA PHE A 6 6.96 1.51 -5.42
C PHE A 6 5.82 0.78 -4.69
N ASN A 7 6.03 -0.50 -4.43
CA ASN A 7 5.10 -1.30 -3.64
C ASN A 7 5.83 -2.32 -2.77
N VAL A 8 5.23 -2.64 -1.63
CA VAL A 8 5.72 -3.61 -0.66
C VAL A 8 4.59 -4.55 -0.28
N ILE A 9 4.85 -5.86 -0.30
CA ILE A 9 3.86 -6.88 0.06
C ILE A 9 4.12 -7.37 1.48
N VAL A 10 3.10 -7.27 2.34
CA VAL A 10 3.11 -7.73 3.74
C VAL A 10 2.00 -8.76 3.94
N GLY A 11 2.33 -10.04 3.75
CA GLY A 11 1.34 -11.12 3.73
C GLY A 11 0.31 -10.94 2.62
N ARG A 12 -0.96 -10.75 2.97
CA ARG A 12 -2.05 -10.47 2.01
C ARG A 12 -2.25 -8.98 1.72
N LEU A 13 -1.53 -8.11 2.40
CA LEU A 13 -1.63 -6.66 2.20
C LEU A 13 -0.51 -6.21 1.25
N GLN A 14 -0.77 -5.14 0.51
CA GLN A 14 0.17 -4.48 -0.38
C GLN A 14 0.13 -2.98 -0.11
N ILE A 15 1.29 -2.42 0.23
CA ILE A 15 1.50 -0.99 0.37
C ILE A 15 1.94 -0.46 -0.99
N CYS A 16 1.31 0.60 -1.47
CA CYS A 16 1.65 1.28 -2.72
C CYS A 16 1.98 2.74 -2.40
N ALA A 17 3.12 3.22 -2.89
CA ALA A 17 3.42 4.65 -2.93
C ALA A 17 2.51 5.32 -3.96
N MET A 18 1.87 6.41 -3.56
CA MET A 18 0.94 7.16 -4.37
C MET A 18 1.33 8.63 -4.38
N ARG A 19 1.01 9.31 -5.47
CA ARG A 19 1.04 10.77 -5.56
C ARG A 19 -0.33 11.28 -5.98
N GLU A 20 -0.72 12.45 -5.51
CA GLU A 20 -1.94 13.07 -5.97
C GLU A 20 -1.67 13.81 -7.30
N LEU A 21 -2.62 13.69 -8.22
CA LEU A 21 -2.70 14.50 -9.43
C LEU A 21 -4.11 15.08 -9.49
N ASP A 22 -4.32 16.10 -10.33
CA ASP A 22 -5.66 16.67 -10.55
C ASP A 22 -6.68 15.62 -11.03
N SER A 23 -6.20 14.54 -11.65
CA SER A 23 -6.99 13.38 -12.09
C SER A 23 -7.21 12.31 -11.01
N GLY A 24 -6.67 12.49 -9.80
CA GLY A 24 -6.70 11.55 -8.68
C GLY A 24 -5.35 10.87 -8.40
N ALA A 25 -5.34 10.05 -7.34
CA ALA A 25 -4.15 9.35 -6.86
C ALA A 25 -3.62 8.32 -7.87
N VAL A 26 -2.33 8.40 -8.20
CA VAL A 26 -1.66 7.44 -9.09
C VAL A 26 -0.43 6.81 -8.42
N PRO A 27 -0.05 5.57 -8.79
CA PRO A 27 1.17 4.96 -8.27
C PRO A 27 2.41 5.79 -8.61
N ALA A 28 3.27 5.98 -7.62
CA ALA A 28 4.48 6.78 -7.73
C ALA A 28 5.72 5.98 -7.30
N CYS A 29 6.91 6.49 -7.62
CA CYS A 29 8.14 6.04 -6.97
C CYS A 29 8.16 6.50 -5.51
N GLN A 30 8.97 5.85 -4.66
CA GLN A 30 9.02 6.18 -3.23
C GLN A 30 9.46 7.65 -2.97
N SER A 31 10.36 8.19 -3.80
CA SER A 31 10.83 9.59 -3.70
C SER A 31 9.74 10.63 -3.98
N ASP A 32 8.74 10.25 -4.77
CA ASP A 32 7.68 11.12 -5.26
C ASP A 32 6.35 10.81 -4.55
N ALA A 33 6.39 9.96 -3.52
CA ALA A 33 5.23 9.53 -2.79
C ALA A 33 4.74 10.66 -1.87
N GLU A 34 3.46 11.01 -2.02
CA GLU A 34 2.75 11.93 -1.13
C GLU A 34 1.92 11.16 -0.10
N SER A 35 1.56 9.91 -0.42
CA SER A 35 0.85 9.01 0.47
C SER A 35 1.17 7.55 0.18
N TYR A 36 0.81 6.67 1.10
CA TYR A 36 0.97 5.23 1.03
C TYR A 36 -0.39 4.56 1.25
N HIS A 37 -0.86 3.89 0.20
CA HIS A 37 -2.15 3.20 0.22
C HIS A 37 -1.93 1.71 0.50
N VAL A 38 -2.68 1.16 1.44
CA VAL A 38 -2.68 -0.26 1.79
C VAL A 38 -3.87 -0.94 1.15
N TYR A 39 -3.60 -1.92 0.29
CA TYR A 39 -4.60 -2.73 -0.38
C TYR A 39 -4.59 -4.16 0.16
N LEU A 40 -5.77 -4.76 0.35
CA LEU A 40 -5.91 -6.21 0.53
C LEU A 40 -5.91 -6.87 -0.84
N ARG A 41 -4.98 -7.81 -1.04
CA ARG A 41 -4.91 -8.66 -2.21
C ARG A 41 -5.84 -9.86 -2.03
N ASN A 42 -6.89 -9.90 -2.83
CA ASN A 42 -7.84 -10.98 -2.82
C ASN A 42 -7.35 -12.14 -3.71
N PRO A 43 -7.79 -13.38 -3.45
CA PRO A 43 -7.41 -14.55 -4.26
C PRO A 43 -7.87 -14.47 -5.72
N ASP A 44 -8.92 -13.70 -6.00
CA ASP A 44 -9.46 -13.45 -7.35
C ASP A 44 -8.60 -12.48 -8.18
N GLY A 45 -7.51 -11.96 -7.62
CA GLY A 45 -6.61 -10.99 -8.25
C GLY A 45 -7.05 -9.54 -8.08
N SER A 46 -8.21 -9.27 -7.46
CA SER A 46 -8.63 -7.92 -7.12
C SER A 46 -7.84 -7.37 -5.93
N ALA A 47 -7.75 -6.04 -5.86
CA ALA A 47 -7.15 -5.33 -4.75
C ALA A 47 -8.18 -4.35 -4.17
N GLN A 48 -8.42 -4.42 -2.86
CA GLN A 48 -9.37 -3.53 -2.17
C GLN A 48 -8.61 -2.58 -1.25
N LEU A 49 -8.82 -1.27 -1.40
CA LEU A 49 -8.22 -0.28 -0.50
C LEU A 49 -8.73 -0.52 0.93
N GLN A 50 -7.80 -0.67 1.87
CA GLN A 50 -8.08 -0.91 3.28
C GLN A 50 -7.74 0.31 4.14
N HIS A 51 -6.66 1.01 3.80
CA HIS A 51 -6.11 2.09 4.61
C HIS A 51 -5.22 3.00 3.79
N THR A 52 -5.03 4.23 4.24
CA THR A 52 -4.17 5.25 3.61
C THR A 52 -3.39 5.97 4.71
N GLU A 53 -2.09 6.14 4.52
CA GLU A 53 -1.20 6.85 5.44
C GLU A 53 -0.32 7.84 4.67
N LEU A 54 0.22 8.84 5.37
CA LEU A 54 1.15 9.81 4.76
C LEU A 54 2.59 9.27 4.71
N ASP A 55 2.95 8.36 5.60
CA ASP A 55 4.28 7.79 5.72
C ASP A 55 4.28 6.27 5.61
N PHE A 56 5.40 5.73 5.10
CA PHE A 56 5.56 4.31 4.86
C PHE A 56 5.55 3.51 6.16
N ASP A 57 6.18 4.02 7.21
CA ASP A 57 6.34 3.30 8.48
C ASP A 57 4.98 3.10 9.18
N SER A 58 4.08 4.07 9.11
CA SER A 58 2.70 3.93 9.61
C SER A 58 1.91 2.92 8.78
N ALA A 59 2.02 2.96 7.44
CA ALA A 59 1.38 1.97 6.57
C ALA A 59 1.91 0.55 6.85
N PHE A 60 3.21 0.41 7.07
CA PHE A 60 3.85 -0.84 7.41
C PHE A 60 3.40 -1.35 8.79
N THR A 61 3.38 -0.47 9.79
CA THR A 61 2.90 -0.77 11.16
C THR A 61 1.45 -1.25 11.12
N TYR A 62 0.60 -0.61 10.33
CA TYR A 62 -0.77 -1.05 10.10
C TYR A 62 -0.82 -2.48 9.53
N CYS A 63 0.01 -2.77 8.51
CA CYS A 63 0.07 -4.11 7.93
C CYS A 63 0.50 -5.17 8.96
N THR A 64 1.56 -4.90 9.72
CA THR A 64 2.08 -5.84 10.73
C THR A 64 1.14 -5.97 11.94
N GLY A 65 0.43 -4.92 12.32
CA GLY A 65 -0.56 -4.95 13.40
C GLY A 65 -1.81 -5.76 13.04
N ARG A 66 -2.17 -5.84 11.75
CA ARG A 66 -3.27 -6.69 11.25
C ARG A 66 -2.88 -8.13 11.00
N GLN A 67 -1.59 -8.44 10.91
CA GLN A 67 -1.12 -9.82 11.00
C GLN A 67 -1.34 -10.27 12.45
N ARG A 68 -2.54 -10.80 12.75
CA ARG A 68 -2.84 -11.41 14.06
C ARG A 68 -1.63 -12.28 14.43
N PRO A 69 -1.05 -12.12 15.63
CA PRO A 69 -0.03 -13.06 16.08
C PRO A 69 -0.70 -14.42 16.05
N THR A 70 -0.18 -15.31 15.21
CA THR A 70 -0.48 -16.74 15.28
C THR A 70 0.01 -17.16 16.64
N ARG A 71 -0.89 -17.16 17.63
CA ARG A 71 -0.65 -17.80 18.92
C ARG A 71 -0.46 -19.28 18.63
N HIS A 72 0.79 -19.71 18.64
CA HIS A 72 1.19 -21.11 18.71
C HIS A 72 0.95 -21.65 20.14
#